data_AF-X0UK96-F1
#
_entry.id   AF-X0UK96-F1
#
_cell.length_a   1.000
_cell.length_b   1.000
_cell.length_c   1.000
_cell.angle_alpha   90.00
_cell.angle_beta   90.00
_cell.angle_gamma   90.00
#
_symmetry.space_group_name_H-M   'P 1'
#
loop_
_entity.id
_entity.type
_entity.pdbx_description
1 polymer ?
#
loop_
_entity_poly.entity_id
_entity_poly.type
_entity_poly.pdbx_seq_one_letter_code
_entity_poly.pdbx_strand_id
1 'polypeptide(L)'
;MRLKTVPGFGLILAHVLAAEIGKIERFKNQKSLASYSLLAPRADDTGEDDPSHSPKGRHLGLRGNRTLKWAFIEAAHGAVRSGGKWRAIFDRATDGGKKNRNRGYIKVARELVKVVYAVWAKGVDYQVIPPGRPGRKNNKKKSRSETGQLLHPMVHA
;
A
#
# COMPACT_ATOMS: atom_id res chain seq x y z
N MET A 1 -8.65 16.51 -10.33
CA MET A 1 -7.78 15.31 -10.53
C MET A 1 -7.80 14.44 -9.27
N ARG A 2 -8.31 13.21 -9.38
CA ARG A 2 -8.61 12.32 -8.23
C ARG A 2 -7.38 11.80 -7.48
N LEU A 3 -6.20 11.78 -8.12
CA LEU A 3 -4.97 11.30 -7.48
C LEU A 3 -4.53 12.13 -6.26
N LYS A 4 -4.94 13.41 -6.19
CA LYS A 4 -4.65 14.29 -5.04
C LYS A 4 -5.31 13.82 -3.73
N THR A 5 -6.33 12.96 -3.82
CA THR A 5 -7.01 12.40 -2.64
C THR A 5 -6.17 11.31 -1.97
N VAL A 6 -5.19 10.74 -2.66
CA VAL A 6 -4.30 9.72 -2.11
C VAL A 6 -3.26 10.40 -1.21
N PRO A 7 -3.11 9.97 0.04
CA PRO A 7 -2.14 10.56 0.97
C PRO A 7 -0.71 10.46 0.41
N GLY A 8 0.02 11.55 0.53
CA GLY A 8 1.37 11.70 -0.02
C GLY A 8 1.42 12.30 -1.43
N PHE A 9 0.32 12.32 -2.19
CA PHE A 9 0.29 12.95 -3.51
C PHE A 9 -0.15 14.42 -3.43
N GLY A 10 0.84 15.31 -3.42
CA GLY A 10 0.60 16.75 -3.61
C GLY A 10 0.21 17.09 -5.06
N LEU A 11 -0.09 18.38 -5.29
CA LEU A 11 -0.47 18.91 -6.61
C LEU A 11 0.52 18.51 -7.70
N ILE A 12 1.81 18.72 -7.44
CA ILE A 12 2.91 18.48 -8.39
C ILE A 12 3.03 16.98 -8.69
N LEU A 13 3.16 16.15 -7.65
CA LEU A 13 3.30 14.69 -7.81
C LEU A 13 2.11 14.08 -8.55
N ALA A 14 0.89 14.55 -8.27
CA ALA A 14 -0.29 14.10 -9.00
C ALA A 14 -0.14 14.37 -10.51
N HIS A 15 0.20 15.59 -10.93
CA HIS A 15 0.36 15.93 -12.34
C HIS A 15 1.53 15.19 -13.00
N VAL A 16 2.65 15.02 -12.30
CA VAL A 16 3.78 14.20 -12.77
C VAL A 16 3.31 12.77 -13.04
N LEU A 17 2.56 12.15 -12.11
CA LEU A 17 1.99 10.82 -12.34
C LEU A 17 1.05 10.81 -13.54
N ALA A 18 0.20 11.83 -13.72
CA ALA A 18 -0.68 11.91 -14.89
C ALA A 18 0.10 11.92 -16.20
N ALA A 19 1.13 12.77 -16.28
CA ALA A 19 1.95 12.92 -17.48
C ALA A 19 2.72 11.64 -17.81
N GLU A 20 3.34 11.02 -16.81
CA GLU A 20 4.19 9.83 -16.99
C GLU A 20 3.39 8.54 -17.24
N ILE A 21 2.19 8.42 -16.67
CA ILE A 21 1.32 7.25 -16.88
C ILE A 21 0.55 7.39 -18.19
N GLY A 22 0.02 8.58 -18.49
CA GLY A 22 -0.88 8.82 -19.61
C GLY A 22 -2.21 8.06 -19.41
N LYS A 23 -2.52 7.13 -20.32
CA LYS A 23 -3.72 6.28 -20.21
C LYS A 23 -3.47 5.10 -19.30
N ILE A 24 -4.23 4.96 -18.21
CA ILE A 24 -4.06 3.85 -17.25
C ILE A 24 -4.31 2.46 -17.88
N GLU A 25 -5.15 2.40 -18.91
CA GLU A 25 -5.55 1.20 -19.65
C GLU A 25 -4.38 0.49 -20.35
N ARG A 26 -3.27 1.20 -20.62
CA ARG A 26 -2.05 0.58 -21.18
C ARG A 26 -1.44 -0.46 -20.24
N PHE A 27 -1.76 -0.39 -18.94
CA PHE A 27 -1.28 -1.31 -17.93
C PHE A 27 -2.34 -2.36 -17.63
N LYS A 28 -2.05 -3.62 -17.98
CA LYS A 28 -2.95 -4.77 -17.73
C LYS A 28 -3.34 -4.93 -16.26
N ASN A 29 -2.45 -4.55 -15.34
CA ASN A 29 -2.69 -4.62 -13.90
C ASN A 29 -1.73 -3.71 -13.11
N GLN A 30 -2.01 -3.54 -11.81
CA GLN A 30 -1.15 -2.78 -10.90
C GLN A 30 0.30 -3.30 -10.80
N LYS A 31 0.56 -4.59 -11.09
CA LYS A 31 1.94 -5.14 -11.09
C LYS A 31 2.73 -4.62 -12.29
N SER A 32 2.11 -4.51 -13.46
CA SER A 32 2.74 -3.91 -14.66
C SER A 32 3.10 -2.44 -14.42
N LEU A 33 2.22 -1.67 -13.77
CA LEU A 33 2.53 -0.30 -13.37
C LEU A 33 3.69 -0.24 -12.35
N ALA A 34 3.70 -1.12 -11.36
CA ALA A 34 4.80 -1.19 -10.38
C ALA A 34 6.14 -1.56 -11.03
N SER A 35 6.13 -2.45 -12.03
CA SER A 35 7.32 -2.81 -12.81
C SER A 35 7.82 -1.63 -13.64
N TYR A 36 6.90 -0.93 -14.33
CA TYR A 36 7.22 0.26 -15.12
C TYR A 36 7.82 1.39 -14.25
N SER A 37 7.32 1.53 -13.03
CA SER A 37 7.78 2.49 -12.02
C SER A 37 9.08 2.07 -11.31
N LEU A 38 9.75 0.98 -11.71
CA LEU A 38 10.95 0.45 -11.04
C LEU A 38 10.75 0.15 -9.54
N LEU A 39 9.54 -0.23 -9.15
CA LEU A 39 9.17 -0.57 -7.77
C LEU A 39 8.89 -2.07 -7.61
N ALA A 40 8.79 -2.84 -8.69
CA ALA A 40 8.73 -4.29 -8.59
C ALA A 40 10.12 -4.88 -8.29
N PRO A 41 10.27 -5.69 -7.23
CA PRO A 41 11.49 -6.44 -7.01
C PRO A 41 11.69 -7.46 -8.13
N ARG A 42 12.92 -7.56 -8.64
CA ARG A 42 13.41 -8.61 -9.52
C ARG A 42 14.34 -9.52 -8.75
N ALA A 43 14.44 -10.76 -9.17
CA ALA A 43 15.43 -11.71 -8.73
C ALA A 43 16.08 -12.26 -10.00
N ASP A 44 17.38 -12.07 -10.10
CA ASP A 44 18.20 -12.55 -11.22
C ASP A 44 19.05 -13.77 -10.77
N ASP A 45 18.66 -14.41 -9.66
CA ASP A 45 19.31 -15.59 -9.11
C ASP A 45 19.02 -16.80 -10.01
N THR A 46 20.07 -17.51 -10.42
CA THR A 46 20.01 -18.62 -11.39
C THR A 46 19.48 -19.92 -10.79
N GLY A 47 19.29 -19.99 -9.48
CA GLY A 47 18.73 -21.14 -8.76
C GLY A 47 19.74 -22.26 -8.46
N GLU A 48 20.93 -22.21 -9.06
CA GLU A 48 22.07 -23.06 -8.70
C GLU A 48 22.87 -22.41 -7.57
N ASP A 49 23.23 -23.21 -6.58
CA ASP A 49 24.07 -22.78 -5.47
C ASP A 49 25.51 -22.62 -5.96
N ASP A 50 25.94 -21.37 -6.18
CA ASP A 50 27.33 -21.03 -6.49
C ASP A 50 28.08 -20.71 -5.17
N PRO A 51 29.04 -21.55 -4.74
CA PRO A 51 29.83 -21.30 -3.53
C PRO A 51 30.67 -20.00 -3.61
N SER A 52 30.95 -19.51 -4.82
CA SER A 52 31.72 -18.28 -5.07
C SER A 52 30.87 -17.02 -4.87
N HIS A 53 29.54 -17.12 -4.98
CA HIS A 53 28.66 -15.95 -4.99
C HIS A 53 27.41 -16.17 -4.14
N SER A 54 27.26 -15.34 -3.09
CA SER A 54 26.00 -15.28 -2.36
C SER A 54 24.85 -14.84 -3.29
N PRO A 55 23.63 -15.40 -3.13
CA PRO A 55 22.46 -14.97 -3.89
C PRO A 55 22.27 -13.45 -3.80
N LYS A 56 22.11 -12.79 -4.95
CA LYS A 56 21.89 -11.33 -5.00
C LYS A 56 20.56 -10.97 -4.36
N GLY A 57 19.62 -11.92 -4.37
CA GLY A 57 18.30 -11.77 -3.80
C GLY A 57 17.49 -10.72 -4.56
N ARG A 58 16.43 -10.22 -3.91
CA ARG A 58 15.51 -9.28 -4.57
C ARG A 58 16.04 -7.85 -4.60
N HIS A 59 16.26 -7.31 -5.80
CA HIS A 59 16.66 -5.92 -6.03
C HIS A 59 15.65 -5.18 -6.92
N LEU A 60 15.80 -3.86 -7.03
CA LEU A 60 15.00 -3.06 -7.96
C LEU A 60 15.66 -3.05 -9.34
N GLY A 61 14.84 -2.94 -10.39
CA GLY A 61 15.34 -2.73 -11.75
C GLY A 61 16.01 -1.37 -11.92
N LEU A 62 16.93 -1.30 -12.90
CA LEU A 62 17.66 -0.08 -13.27
C LEU A 62 17.10 0.62 -14.52
N ARG A 63 16.36 -0.12 -15.36
CA ARG A 63 15.81 0.33 -16.65
C ARG A 63 14.28 0.42 -16.58
N GLY A 64 13.75 1.64 -16.65
CA GLY A 64 12.33 1.96 -16.50
C GLY A 64 12.13 3.45 -16.20
N ASN A 65 10.92 3.85 -15.84
CA ASN A 65 10.59 5.25 -15.62
C ASN A 65 11.10 5.74 -14.24
N ARG A 66 12.21 6.49 -14.26
CA ARG A 66 12.86 7.01 -13.05
C ARG A 66 12.10 8.18 -12.42
N THR A 67 11.45 9.01 -13.23
CA THR A 67 10.59 10.11 -12.74
C THR A 67 9.43 9.55 -11.94
N LEU A 68 8.77 8.52 -12.48
CA LEU A 68 7.66 7.85 -11.81
C LEU A 68 8.12 7.16 -10.53
N LYS A 69 9.29 6.50 -10.54
CA LYS A 69 9.91 5.93 -9.33
C LYS A 69 10.10 6.99 -8.25
N TRP A 70 10.75 8.10 -8.60
CA TRP A 70 10.98 9.22 -7.69
C TRP A 70 9.67 9.74 -7.11
N ALA A 71 8.68 10.01 -7.96
CA ALA A 71 7.39 10.56 -7.53
C ALA A 71 6.65 9.65 -6.54
N PHE A 72 6.68 8.34 -6.75
CA PHE A 72 6.10 7.36 -5.82
C PHE A 72 6.88 7.27 -4.50
N ILE A 73 8.20 7.40 -4.51
CA ILE A 73 9.01 7.41 -3.29
C ILE A 73 8.74 8.68 -2.48
N GLU A 74 8.69 9.84 -3.13
CA GLU A 74 8.35 11.11 -2.47
C GLU A 74 6.93 11.05 -1.87
N ALA A 75 5.97 10.50 -2.61
CA ALA A 75 4.63 10.26 -2.10
C ALA A 75 4.64 9.28 -0.90
N ALA A 76 5.52 8.27 -0.90
CA ALA A 76 5.66 7.37 0.24
C ALA A 76 6.19 8.09 1.49
N HIS A 77 7.12 9.03 1.36
CA HIS A 77 7.56 9.86 2.49
C HIS A 77 6.40 10.66 3.07
N GLY A 78 5.62 11.33 2.22
CA GLY A 78 4.43 12.08 2.63
C GLY A 78 3.37 11.19 3.29
N ALA A 79 3.09 10.01 2.72
CA ALA A 79 2.11 9.07 3.25
C ALA A 79 2.53 8.47 4.60
N VAL A 80 3.82 8.18 4.80
CA VAL A 80 4.34 7.70 6.09
C VAL A 80 4.25 8.80 7.14
N ARG A 81 4.44 10.06 6.76
CA ARG A 81 4.31 11.22 7.67
C ARG A 81 2.86 11.45 8.10
N SER A 82 1.88 11.21 7.23
CA SER A 82 0.46 11.34 7.58
C SER A 82 -0.06 10.23 8.50
N GLY A 83 0.71 9.17 8.72
CA GLY A 83 0.41 8.15 9.72
C GLY A 83 -0.51 7.02 9.24
N GLY A 84 -1.21 6.40 10.20
CA GLY A 84 -2.18 5.35 9.96
C GLY A 84 -1.62 4.11 9.24
N LYS A 85 -2.36 3.62 8.24
CA LYS A 85 -2.02 2.41 7.48
C LYS A 85 -0.63 2.46 6.87
N TRP A 86 -0.21 3.61 6.35
CA TRP A 86 1.06 3.76 5.63
C TRP A 86 2.24 3.68 6.57
N ARG A 87 2.15 4.33 7.73
CA ARG A 87 3.14 4.23 8.79
C ARG A 87 3.26 2.79 9.31
N ALA A 88 2.14 2.11 9.53
CA ALA A 88 2.15 0.70 9.94
C ALA A 88 2.80 -0.24 8.90
N ILE A 89 2.65 0.03 7.60
CA ILE A 89 3.34 -0.74 6.55
C ILE A 89 4.85 -0.49 6.60
N PHE A 90 5.26 0.77 6.78
CA PHE A 90 6.66 1.16 6.91
C PHE A 90 7.29 0.49 8.13
N ASP A 91 6.71 0.68 9.31
CA ASP A 91 7.26 0.18 10.57
C ASP A 91 7.35 -1.35 10.57
N ARG A 92 6.36 -2.06 10.00
CA ARG A 92 6.43 -3.52 9.85
C ARG A 92 7.59 -3.97 8.94
N ALA A 93 7.95 -3.15 7.95
CA ALA A 93 9.03 -3.48 7.02
C ALA A 93 10.42 -3.12 7.56
N THR A 94 10.48 -2.15 8.46
CA THR A 94 11.73 -1.57 8.96
C THR A 94 11.96 -1.85 10.43
N ASP A 95 11.11 -2.64 11.09
CA ASP A 95 11.17 -2.87 12.54
C ASP A 95 11.14 -1.55 13.32
N GLY A 96 10.12 -0.73 13.05
CA GLY A 96 9.96 0.61 13.64
C GLY A 96 10.99 1.63 13.16
N GLY A 97 11.67 1.37 12.04
CA GLY A 97 12.71 2.23 11.47
C GLY A 97 14.14 1.84 11.79
N LYS A 98 14.36 0.75 12.56
CA LYS A 98 15.69 0.24 12.94
C LYS A 98 16.43 -0.44 11.79
N LYS A 99 15.70 -1.12 10.91
CA LYS A 99 16.21 -1.76 9.69
C LYS A 99 16.15 -0.80 8.51
N ASN A 100 16.72 -1.22 7.39
CA ASN A 100 16.85 -0.44 6.15
C ASN A 100 15.56 0.34 5.78
N ARG A 101 15.55 1.65 6.07
CA ARG A 101 14.40 2.55 5.88
C ARG A 101 13.99 2.66 4.42
N ASN A 102 14.96 2.61 3.50
CA ASN A 102 14.70 2.68 2.06
C ASN A 102 13.83 1.52 1.59
N ARG A 103 14.05 0.30 2.11
CA ARG A 103 13.18 -0.85 1.83
C ARG A 103 11.75 -0.62 2.34
N GLY A 104 11.60 0.08 3.46
CA GLY A 104 10.30 0.50 3.98
C GLY A 104 9.56 1.44 3.02
N TYR A 105 10.21 2.51 2.58
CA TYR A 105 9.61 3.46 1.63
C TYR A 105 9.30 2.81 0.28
N ILE A 106 10.17 1.95 -0.23
CA ILE A 106 9.90 1.16 -1.45
C ILE A 106 8.64 0.30 -1.26
N LYS A 107 8.47 -0.34 -0.10
CA LYS A 107 7.28 -1.15 0.18
C LYS A 107 6.02 -0.31 0.22
N VAL A 108 6.05 0.86 0.86
CA VAL A 108 4.93 1.81 0.89
C VAL A 108 4.60 2.32 -0.52
N ALA A 109 5.61 2.74 -1.28
CA ALA A 109 5.47 3.18 -2.67
C ALA A 109 4.79 2.12 -3.54
N ARG A 110 5.17 0.84 -3.40
CA ARG A 110 4.50 -0.28 -4.09
C ARG A 110 3.02 -0.42 -3.71
N GLU A 111 2.66 -0.20 -2.45
CA GLU A 111 1.25 -0.21 -2.03
C GLU A 111 0.49 1.00 -2.56
N LEU A 112 1.13 2.18 -2.63
CA LEU A 112 0.56 3.37 -3.26
C LEU A 112 0.29 3.14 -4.76
N VAL A 113 1.16 2.44 -5.48
CA VAL A 113 0.92 2.06 -6.89
C VAL A 113 -0.40 1.28 -7.04
N LYS A 114 -0.69 0.35 -6.13
CA LYS A 114 -1.95 -0.42 -6.18
C LYS A 114 -3.16 0.48 -5.98
N VAL A 115 -3.05 1.44 -5.05
CA VAL A 115 -4.12 2.40 -4.78
C VAL A 115 -4.34 3.32 -5.98
N VAL A 116 -3.26 3.90 -6.53
CA VAL A 116 -3.33 4.76 -7.72
C VAL A 116 -3.97 4.03 -8.89
N TYR A 117 -3.54 2.79 -9.18
CA TYR A 117 -4.13 1.99 -10.25
C TYR A 117 -5.63 1.78 -10.04
N ALA A 118 -6.06 1.43 -8.81
CA ALA A 118 -7.47 1.19 -8.50
C ALA A 118 -8.33 2.47 -8.56
N VAL A 119 -7.85 3.58 -7.99
CA VAL A 119 -8.51 4.90 -7.99
C VAL A 119 -8.70 5.38 -9.43
N TRP A 120 -7.66 5.25 -10.25
CA TRP A 120 -7.70 5.71 -11.62
C TRP A 120 -8.56 4.81 -12.50
N ALA A 121 -8.35 3.50 -12.47
CA ALA A 121 -9.11 2.56 -13.30
C ALA A 121 -10.62 2.55 -12.99
N LYS A 122 -11.01 2.78 -11.73
CA LYS A 122 -12.42 2.83 -11.31
C LYS A 122 -13.02 4.23 -11.37
N GLY A 123 -12.19 5.26 -11.50
CA GLY A 123 -12.64 6.65 -11.39
C GLY A 123 -13.33 6.95 -10.05
N VAL A 124 -12.76 6.49 -8.94
CA VAL A 124 -13.30 6.76 -7.60
C VAL A 124 -12.25 7.45 -6.75
N ASP A 125 -12.67 8.34 -5.85
CA ASP A 125 -11.74 8.99 -4.94
C ASP A 125 -11.18 8.01 -3.91
N TYR A 126 -9.99 8.31 -3.41
CA TYR A 126 -9.36 7.50 -2.38
C TYR A 126 -10.16 7.57 -1.07
N GLN A 127 -10.39 6.41 -0.48
CA GLN A 127 -10.98 6.28 0.83
C GLN A 127 -10.00 5.54 1.75
N VAL A 128 -9.83 6.05 2.97
CA VAL A 128 -8.96 5.44 3.99
C VAL A 128 -9.46 4.04 4.33
N ILE A 129 -10.78 3.91 4.47
CA ILE A 129 -11.46 2.64 4.70
C ILE A 129 -11.90 2.11 3.33
N PRO A 130 -11.41 0.94 2.90
CA PRO A 130 -11.82 0.38 1.61
C PRO A 130 -13.32 0.06 1.62
N PRO A 131 -14.02 0.24 0.49
CA PRO A 131 -15.43 -0.14 0.39
C PRO A 131 -15.59 -1.64 0.64
N GLY A 132 -16.75 -2.02 1.17
CA GLY A 132 -17.10 -3.42 1.40
C GLY A 132 -16.89 -4.24 0.12
N ARG A 133 -16.29 -5.43 0.26
CA ARG A 133 -16.09 -6.34 -0.88
C ARG A 133 -17.46 -6.65 -1.52
N PRO A 134 -17.65 -6.40 -2.82
CA PRO A 134 -18.90 -6.75 -3.50
C PRO A 134 -19.21 -8.23 -3.29
N GLY A 135 -20.44 -8.56 -2.89
CA GLY A 135 -20.89 -9.93 -2.63
C GLY A 135 -20.65 -10.46 -1.21
N ARG A 136 -20.00 -9.72 -0.30
CA ARG A 136 -19.90 -10.12 1.12
C ARG A 136 -21.16 -9.70 1.88
N LYS A 137 -22.10 -10.63 2.09
CA LYS A 137 -23.24 -10.41 3.00
C LYS A 137 -22.70 -10.16 4.41
N ASN A 138 -22.99 -9.00 4.99
CA ASN A 138 -22.67 -8.68 6.37
C ASN A 138 -23.58 -9.48 7.31
N ASN A 139 -23.25 -10.73 7.58
CA ASN A 139 -23.84 -11.45 8.71
C ASN A 139 -23.20 -10.93 10.01
N LYS A 140 -23.55 -9.71 10.41
CA LYS A 140 -23.37 -9.29 11.80
C LYS A 140 -24.38 -10.08 12.62
N LYS A 141 -23.97 -11.21 13.21
CA LYS A 141 -24.68 -11.74 14.38
C LYS A 141 -24.68 -10.61 15.42
N LYS A 142 -25.88 -10.12 15.76
CA LYS A 142 -26.10 -9.20 16.89
C LYS A 142 -25.45 -9.89 18.10
N SER A 143 -24.37 -9.33 18.65
CA SER A 143 -23.87 -9.82 19.94
C SER A 143 -25.03 -9.66 20.91
N ARG A 144 -25.40 -10.75 21.60
CA ARG A 144 -26.49 -10.74 22.57
C ARG A 144 -26.24 -9.58 23.53
N SER A 145 -27.09 -8.56 23.47
CA SER A 145 -27.17 -7.57 24.52
C SER A 145 -27.74 -8.28 25.76
N GLU A 146 -27.18 -7.95 26.91
CA GLU A 146 -27.75 -8.22 28.23
C GLU A 146 -27.64 -9.67 28.71
N THR A 147 -26.51 -9.97 29.37
CA THR A 147 -26.56 -10.85 30.54
C THR A 147 -27.32 -10.09 31.63
N GLY A 148 -28.63 -10.27 31.68
CA GLY A 148 -29.45 -9.84 32.81
C GLY A 148 -29.05 -10.64 34.04
N GLN A 149 -28.15 -10.11 34.86
CA GLN A 149 -28.08 -10.47 36.27
C GLN A 149 -29.26 -9.79 36.95
N LEU A 150 -30.25 -10.59 37.36
CA LEU A 150 -31.29 -10.14 38.28
C LEU A 150 -30.61 -9.86 39.62
N LEU A 151 -30.67 -8.60 40.06
CA LEU A 151 -30.42 -8.24 41.44
C LEU A 151 -31.42 -9.04 42.29
N HIS A 152 -30.95 -10.07 42.99
CA HIS A 152 -31.71 -10.64 44.09
C HIS A 152 -31.73 -9.59 45.21
N PRO A 153 -32.89 -9.09 45.66
CA PRO A 153 -32.94 -8.32 46.89
C PRO A 153 -32.59 -9.28 48.04
N MET A 154 -31.55 -8.93 48.80
CA MET A 154 -31.24 -9.58 50.08
C MET A 154 -32.49 -9.51 50.95
N VAL A 155 -33.03 -10.68 51.30
CA VAL A 155 -34.09 -10.83 52.30
C VAL A 155 -33.43 -10.53 53.65
N HIS A 156 -33.86 -9.45 54.29
CA HIS A 156 -33.64 -9.25 55.72
C HIS A 156 -34.68 -10.09 56.48
N ALA A 157 -34.19 -11.04 57.28
CA ALA A 157 -34.86 -11.60 58.44
C ALA A 157 -33.77 -11.98 59.45
#